data_AF-V6JZB8-F1
#
_entry.id   AF-V6JZB8-F1
#
_cell.length_a   1.000
_cell.length_b   1.000
_cell.length_c   1.000
_cell.angle_alpha   90.00
_cell.angle_beta   90.00
_cell.angle_gamma   90.00
#
_symmetry.space_group_name_H-M   'P 1'
#
loop_
_entity.id
_entity.type
_entity.pdbx_description
1 polymer ?
#
loop_
_entity_poly.entity_id
_entity_poly.type
_entity_poly.pdbx_seq_one_letter_code
_entity_poly.pdbx_strand_id
1 'polypeptide(L)'
;MKMDTEDSTGPPPEATLIRIAREARGWSPEHAAARMTTKYSGSSWRQMEAGYRGRDRKPVKVKAPVLAAMAFTVGVTPDRLEEVGRKDAAAILREVERQEAQVSAQGEQPSEMPPALRAAPPHVRRMIDAALEDVDPEDRADVLREMAADYETVRKRRTWTARDPQRPRHAG
;
A
#
# COMPACT_ATOMS: atom_id res chain seq x y z
N MET A 1 -7.92 -48.98 -3.92
CA MET A 1 -7.32 -48.17 -4.99
C MET A 1 -6.64 -46.98 -4.33
N LYS A 2 -5.35 -47.07 -4.01
CA LYS A 2 -4.57 -45.93 -3.52
C LYS A 2 -4.22 -45.13 -4.76
N MET A 3 -4.80 -43.94 -4.90
CA MET A 3 -4.41 -43.01 -5.96
C MET A 3 -3.04 -42.46 -5.59
N ASP A 4 -2.06 -42.85 -6.41
CA ASP A 4 -0.70 -42.35 -6.40
C ASP A 4 -0.72 -40.82 -6.33
N THR A 5 -0.32 -40.31 -5.17
CA THR A 5 -0.06 -38.88 -4.99
C THR A 5 1.20 -38.61 -5.79
N GLU A 6 1.05 -38.03 -6.98
CA GLU A 6 2.17 -37.61 -7.81
C GLU A 6 3.14 -36.79 -6.95
N ASP A 7 4.26 -37.42 -6.65
CA ASP A 7 5.43 -36.85 -6.00
C ASP A 7 6.09 -35.90 -7.02
N SER A 8 5.41 -34.78 -7.28
CA SER A 8 5.93 -33.71 -8.13
C SER A 8 7.12 -33.10 -7.40
N THR A 9 8.32 -33.54 -7.78
CA THR A 9 9.60 -33.12 -7.18
C THR A 9 9.94 -31.65 -7.47
N GLY A 10 9.05 -30.95 -8.20
CA GLY A 10 9.14 -29.55 -8.57
C GLY A 10 8.26 -28.63 -7.71
N PRO A 11 8.51 -27.31 -7.75
CA PRO A 11 7.66 -26.35 -7.07
C PRO A 11 6.21 -26.45 -7.58
N PRO A 12 5.21 -26.22 -6.71
CA PRO A 12 3.83 -26.30 -7.11
C PRO A 12 3.50 -25.26 -8.20
N PRO A 13 2.50 -25.51 -9.07
CA PRO A 13 2.23 -24.68 -10.24
C PRO A 13 2.04 -23.19 -9.91
N GLU A 14 1.36 -22.87 -8.81
CA GLU A 14 1.18 -21.50 -8.35
C GLU A 14 2.49 -20.83 -7.94
N ALA A 15 3.43 -21.58 -7.36
CA ALA A 15 4.71 -21.05 -6.93
C ALA A 15 5.60 -20.74 -8.14
N THR A 16 5.52 -21.59 -9.17
CA THR A 16 6.16 -21.36 -10.47
C THR A 16 5.58 -20.12 -11.15
N LEU A 17 4.26 -19.95 -11.13
CA LEU A 17 3.58 -18.77 -11.70
C LEU A 17 4.08 -17.48 -11.04
N ILE A 18 4.13 -17.44 -9.70
CA ILE A 18 4.62 -16.27 -8.96
C ILE A 18 6.09 -15.97 -9.29
N ARG A 19 6.93 -17.01 -9.37
CA ARG A 19 8.35 -16.86 -9.73
C ARG A 19 8.51 -16.24 -11.12
N ILE A 20 7.82 -16.78 -12.13
CA ILE A 20 7.89 -16.28 -13.51
C ILE A 20 7.43 -14.83 -13.57
N ALA A 21 6.33 -14.49 -12.89
CA ALA A 21 5.81 -13.11 -12.87
C ALA A 21 6.76 -12.13 -12.17
N ARG A 22 7.43 -12.56 -11.09
CA ARG A 22 8.48 -11.78 -10.43
C ARG A 22 9.68 -11.55 -11.34
N GLU A 23 10.14 -12.61 -12.01
CA GLU A 23 11.29 -12.56 -12.92
C GLU A 23 11.00 -11.68 -14.14
N ALA A 24 9.79 -11.72 -14.69
CA ALA A 24 9.36 -10.84 -15.77
C ALA A 24 9.40 -9.35 -15.39
N ARG A 25 9.27 -9.04 -14.10
CA ARG A 25 9.43 -7.67 -13.55
C ARG A 25 10.89 -7.31 -13.22
N GLY A 26 11.82 -8.26 -13.32
CA GLY A 26 13.23 -8.06 -12.95
C GLY A 26 13.45 -7.89 -11.44
N TRP A 27 12.53 -8.38 -10.59
CA TRP A 27 12.62 -8.18 -9.15
C TRP A 27 13.33 -9.34 -8.46
N SER A 28 14.18 -9.03 -7.47
CA SER A 28 14.68 -10.04 -6.53
C SER A 28 13.58 -10.47 -5.56
N PRO A 29 13.69 -11.66 -4.94
CA PRO A 29 12.76 -12.10 -3.89
C PRO A 29 12.66 -11.11 -2.72
N GLU A 30 13.77 -10.47 -2.36
CA GLU A 30 13.82 -9.45 -1.31
C GLU A 30 13.04 -8.19 -1.70
N HIS A 31 13.17 -7.76 -2.96
CA HIS A 31 12.44 -6.62 -3.50
C HIS A 31 10.93 -6.90 -3.55
N ALA A 32 10.54 -8.09 -4.01
CA ALA A 32 9.14 -8.50 -4.04
C ALA A 32 8.54 -8.57 -2.61
N ALA A 33 9.26 -9.18 -1.67
CA ALA A 33 8.82 -9.27 -0.27
C ALA A 33 8.66 -7.90 0.40
N ALA A 34 9.53 -6.93 0.08
CA ALA A 34 9.47 -5.58 0.62
C ALA A 34 8.24 -4.78 0.12
N ARG A 35 7.65 -5.18 -1.00
CA ARG A 35 6.43 -4.54 -1.57
C ARG A 35 5.13 -5.14 -1.07
N MET A 36 5.16 -6.26 -0.35
CA MET A 36 3.96 -6.80 0.25
C MET A 36 3.44 -5.91 1.38
N THR A 37 2.11 -5.79 1.49
CA THR A 37 1.45 -5.09 2.60
C THR A 37 1.82 -5.69 3.96
N THR A 38 1.97 -7.01 4.03
CA THR A 38 2.46 -7.70 5.23
C THR A 38 3.97 -7.90 5.13
N LYS A 39 4.71 -7.64 6.22
CA LYS A 39 6.17 -7.85 6.26
C LYS A 39 6.54 -9.32 6.06
N TYR A 40 7.16 -9.63 4.93
CA TYR A 40 7.80 -10.92 4.66
C TYR A 40 9.30 -10.75 4.41
N SER A 41 10.07 -11.80 4.71
CA SER A 41 11.49 -11.84 4.37
C SER A 41 11.70 -12.41 2.96
N GLY A 42 12.79 -12.01 2.28
CA GLY A 42 13.17 -12.62 1.00
C GLY A 42 13.40 -14.14 1.11
N SER A 43 13.90 -14.61 2.25
CA SER A 43 14.02 -16.05 2.53
C SER A 43 12.67 -16.76 2.57
N SER A 44 11.66 -16.15 3.19
CA SER A 44 10.29 -16.69 3.19
C SER A 44 9.71 -16.71 1.78
N TRP A 45 9.94 -15.65 1.00
CA TRP A 45 9.52 -15.59 -0.40
C TRP A 45 10.11 -16.74 -1.23
N ARG A 46 11.42 -16.95 -1.14
CA ARG A 46 12.13 -18.05 -1.82
C ARG A 46 11.58 -19.43 -1.45
N GLN A 47 11.24 -19.66 -0.17
CA GLN A 47 10.65 -20.92 0.27
C GLN A 47 9.25 -21.15 -0.30
N MET A 48 8.46 -20.07 -0.43
CA MET A 48 7.14 -20.14 -1.05
C MET A 48 7.24 -20.44 -2.56
N GLU A 49 8.18 -19.80 -3.27
CA GLU A 49 8.45 -20.10 -4.69
C GLU A 49 9.01 -21.51 -4.91
N ALA A 50 9.82 -22.01 -3.98
CA ALA A 50 10.38 -23.34 -4.05
C ALA A 50 9.35 -24.44 -3.71
N GLY A 51 8.25 -24.09 -3.01
CA GLY A 51 7.25 -25.04 -2.55
C GLY A 51 7.66 -25.88 -1.34
N TYR A 52 8.80 -25.56 -0.70
CA TYR A 52 9.29 -26.29 0.47
C TYR A 52 10.03 -25.39 1.46
N ARG A 53 10.11 -25.82 2.73
CA ARG A 53 10.85 -25.13 3.80
C ARG A 53 11.87 -26.04 4.48
N GLY A 54 12.94 -25.41 4.99
CA GLY A 54 13.98 -26.07 5.78
C GLY A 54 14.89 -26.99 4.96
N ARG A 55 15.91 -27.56 5.61
CA ARG A 55 16.81 -28.54 4.98
C ARG A 55 16.08 -29.83 4.59
N ASP A 56 15.05 -30.21 5.35
CA ASP A 56 14.26 -31.42 5.13
C ASP A 56 13.29 -31.32 3.93
N ARG A 57 13.31 -30.19 3.19
CA ARG A 57 12.43 -29.91 2.04
C ARG A 57 10.95 -30.22 2.32
N LYS A 58 10.47 -29.87 3.52
CA LYS A 58 9.06 -30.11 3.90
C LYS A 58 8.16 -29.31 2.97
N PRO A 59 7.18 -29.94 2.30
CA PRO A 59 6.31 -29.25 1.36
C PRO A 59 5.55 -28.13 2.07
N VAL A 60 5.52 -26.96 1.45
CA VAL A 60 4.82 -25.78 1.94
C VAL A 60 3.66 -25.48 1.03
N LYS A 61 2.45 -25.76 1.51
CA LYS A 61 1.25 -25.21 0.89
C LYS A 61 1.06 -23.77 1.38
N VAL A 62 1.28 -22.80 0.50
CA VAL A 62 1.06 -21.39 0.81
C VAL A 62 -0.44 -21.16 1.05
N LYS A 63 -0.77 -20.52 2.17
CA LYS A 63 -2.15 -20.17 2.53
C LYS A 63 -2.73 -19.21 1.50
N ALA A 64 -4.01 -19.36 1.19
CA ALA A 64 -4.70 -18.56 0.17
C ALA A 64 -4.49 -17.04 0.30
N PRO A 65 -4.61 -16.42 1.50
CA PRO A 65 -4.42 -14.97 1.64
C PRO A 65 -2.99 -14.52 1.33
N VAL A 66 -2.00 -15.34 1.70
CA VAL A 66 -0.59 -15.05 1.45
C VAL A 66 -0.28 -15.17 -0.04
N LEU A 67 -0.81 -16.20 -0.70
CA LEU A 67 -0.66 -16.40 -2.13
C LEU A 67 -1.32 -15.26 -2.92
N ALA A 68 -2.51 -14.83 -2.53
CA ALA A 68 -3.20 -13.69 -3.13
C ALA A 68 -2.37 -12.40 -2.98
N ALA A 69 -1.81 -12.13 -1.81
CA ALA A 69 -0.94 -10.97 -1.59
C ALA A 69 0.34 -11.03 -2.45
N MET A 70 0.97 -12.21 -2.59
CA MET A 70 2.11 -12.38 -3.48
C MET A 70 1.72 -12.11 -4.94
N ALA A 71 0.61 -12.71 -5.39
CA ALA A 71 0.08 -12.54 -6.75
C ALA A 71 -0.21 -11.08 -7.07
N PHE A 72 -0.90 -10.37 -6.18
CA PHE A 72 -1.13 -8.93 -6.29
C PHE A 72 0.18 -8.16 -6.44
N THR A 73 1.14 -8.43 -5.55
CA THR A 73 2.46 -7.77 -5.54
C THR A 73 3.19 -7.94 -6.88
N VAL A 74 3.19 -9.15 -7.43
CA VAL A 74 3.85 -9.45 -8.72
C VAL A 74 2.90 -9.35 -9.91
N GLY A 75 1.74 -8.71 -9.77
CA GLY A 75 0.75 -8.45 -10.82
C GLY A 75 0.27 -9.69 -11.59
N VAL A 76 0.09 -10.81 -10.90
CA VAL A 76 -0.61 -11.99 -11.42
C VAL A 76 -2.11 -11.78 -11.22
N THR A 77 -2.90 -12.01 -12.25
CA THR A 77 -4.36 -11.85 -12.24
C THR A 77 -5.07 -13.03 -11.54
N PRO A 78 -6.31 -12.84 -11.04
CA PRO A 78 -7.12 -13.91 -10.47
C PRO A 78 -7.31 -15.11 -11.39
N ASP A 79 -7.54 -14.89 -12.68
CA ASP A 79 -7.84 -15.98 -13.62
C ASP A 79 -6.63 -16.91 -13.81
N ARG A 80 -5.42 -16.35 -13.85
CA ARG A 80 -4.17 -17.12 -13.86
C ARG A 80 -3.97 -17.96 -12.59
N LEU A 81 -4.48 -17.51 -11.44
CA LEU A 81 -4.50 -18.33 -10.22
C LEU A 81 -5.52 -19.46 -10.30
N GLU A 82 -6.66 -19.25 -10.96
CA GLU A 82 -7.65 -20.31 -11.16
C GLU A 82 -7.16 -21.39 -12.13
N GLU A 83 -6.46 -21.01 -13.20
CA GLU A 83 -5.84 -21.93 -14.16
C GLU A 83 -4.88 -22.91 -13.48
N VAL A 84 -4.15 -22.45 -12.46
CA VAL A 84 -3.23 -23.29 -11.65
C VAL A 84 -3.93 -23.96 -10.46
N GLY A 85 -5.27 -23.93 -10.39
CA GLY A 85 -6.06 -24.65 -9.39
C GLY A 85 -6.22 -23.95 -8.05
N ARG A 86 -5.85 -22.67 -7.93
CA ARG A 86 -5.91 -21.88 -6.68
C ARG A 86 -7.10 -20.91 -6.65
N LYS A 87 -8.30 -21.46 -6.83
CA LYS A 87 -9.58 -20.71 -6.76
C LYS A 87 -9.77 -19.99 -5.42
N ASP A 88 -9.26 -20.57 -4.33
CA ASP A 88 -9.24 -19.98 -2.99
C ASP A 88 -8.49 -18.65 -2.96
N ALA A 89 -7.30 -18.59 -3.55
CA ALA A 89 -6.50 -17.38 -3.63
C ALA A 89 -7.04 -16.38 -4.66
N ALA A 90 -7.57 -16.86 -5.79
CA ALA A 90 -8.19 -16.02 -6.81
C ALA A 90 -9.37 -15.21 -6.26
N ALA A 91 -10.24 -15.84 -5.46
CA ALA A 91 -11.36 -15.16 -4.81
C ALA A 91 -10.90 -14.01 -3.89
N ILE A 92 -9.83 -14.24 -3.12
CA ILE A 92 -9.25 -13.22 -2.24
C ILE A 92 -8.62 -12.10 -3.07
N LEU A 93 -7.90 -12.44 -4.13
CA LEU A 93 -7.25 -11.45 -4.99
C LEU A 93 -8.25 -10.50 -5.64
N ARG A 94 -9.39 -11.01 -6.15
CA ARG A 94 -10.46 -10.16 -6.69
C ARG A 94 -10.99 -9.16 -5.66
N GLU A 95 -11.05 -9.57 -4.40
CA GLU A 95 -11.51 -8.68 -3.33
C GLU A 95 -10.45 -7.64 -2.99
N VAL A 96 -9.16 -8.00 -2.98
CA VAL A 96 -8.05 -7.04 -2.84
C VAL A 96 -8.07 -6.02 -3.98
N GLU A 97 -8.21 -6.47 -5.24
CA GLU A 97 -8.32 -5.57 -6.41
C GLU A 97 -9.54 -4.65 -6.32
N ARG A 98 -10.68 -5.14 -5.84
CA ARG A 98 -11.88 -4.33 -5.61
C ARG A 98 -11.64 -3.26 -4.54
N GLN A 99 -11.00 -3.63 -3.44
CA GLN A 99 -10.69 -2.69 -2.35
C GLN A 99 -9.70 -1.62 -2.80
N GLU A 100 -8.65 -1.99 -3.51
CA GLU A 100 -7.69 -1.03 -4.08
C GLU A 100 -8.37 -0.11 -5.10
N ALA A 101 -9.24 -0.64 -5.96
CA ALA A 101 -10.02 0.19 -6.88
C ALA A 101 -10.97 1.15 -6.15
N GLN A 102 -11.55 0.75 -5.01
CA GLN A 102 -12.36 1.64 -4.17
C GLN A 102 -11.50 2.70 -3.46
N VAL A 103 -10.32 2.34 -2.98
CA VAL A 103 -9.37 3.28 -2.36
C VAL A 103 -8.87 4.29 -3.39
N SER A 104 -8.48 3.85 -4.59
CA SER A 104 -8.14 4.76 -5.70
C SER A 104 -9.34 5.61 -6.12
N ALA A 105 -10.55 5.06 -6.23
CA ALA A 105 -11.74 5.86 -6.54
C ALA A 105 -12.08 6.89 -5.44
N GLN A 106 -11.68 6.64 -4.19
CA GLN A 106 -11.84 7.55 -3.05
C GLN A 106 -10.63 8.49 -2.86
N GLY A 107 -9.47 8.14 -3.42
CA GLY A 107 -8.21 8.90 -3.40
C GLY A 107 -8.01 9.82 -4.61
N GLU A 108 -8.62 9.49 -5.75
CA GLU A 108 -8.71 10.33 -6.95
C GLU A 108 -9.83 11.39 -6.84
N GLN A 109 -9.78 12.16 -5.76
CA GLN A 109 -10.26 13.55 -5.81
C GLN A 109 -9.04 14.43 -6.13
N PRO A 110 -8.64 14.58 -7.41
CA PRO A 110 -7.79 15.71 -7.76
C PRO A 110 -8.64 16.95 -7.48
N SER A 111 -8.17 17.84 -6.60
CA SER A 111 -8.73 19.15 -6.24
C SER A 111 -9.60 19.27 -4.97
N GLU A 112 -9.64 18.31 -4.03
CA GLU A 112 -10.22 18.64 -2.72
C GLU A 112 -9.18 19.28 -1.79
N MET A 113 -9.39 20.57 -1.53
CA MET A 113 -8.64 21.37 -0.57
C MET A 113 -8.41 20.59 0.75
N PRO A 114 -7.16 20.51 1.26
CA PRO A 114 -6.84 19.80 2.50
C PRO A 114 -7.75 20.18 3.67
N PRO A 115 -8.09 19.24 4.58
CA PRO A 115 -9.05 19.48 5.67
C PRO A 115 -8.67 20.68 6.57
N ALA A 116 -7.37 20.93 6.77
CA ALA A 116 -6.88 22.10 7.49
C ALA A 116 -7.27 23.43 6.82
N LEU A 117 -7.21 23.48 5.48
CA LEU A 117 -7.56 24.64 4.68
C LEU A 117 -9.09 24.76 4.48
N ARG A 118 -9.83 23.64 4.46
CA ARG A 118 -11.30 23.63 4.52
C ARG A 118 -11.84 24.28 5.79
N ALA A 119 -11.17 24.04 6.92
CA ALA A 119 -11.49 24.64 8.21
C ALA A 119 -10.97 26.08 8.39
N ALA A 120 -10.28 26.64 7.38
CA ALA A 120 -9.76 28.00 7.44
C ALA A 120 -10.87 29.05 7.26
N PRO A 121 -10.70 30.27 7.82
CA PRO A 121 -11.63 31.37 7.63
C PRO A 121 -11.89 31.69 6.14
N PRO A 122 -13.08 32.18 5.77
CA PRO A 122 -13.45 32.42 4.36
C PRO A 122 -12.53 33.39 3.59
N HIS A 123 -11.82 34.29 4.28
CA HIS A 123 -10.86 35.19 3.65
C HIS A 123 -9.53 34.48 3.31
N VAL A 124 -9.09 33.54 4.15
CA VAL A 124 -7.88 32.73 3.91
C VAL A 124 -8.11 31.81 2.72
N ARG A 125 -9.30 31.19 2.64
CA ARG A 125 -9.70 30.37 1.49
C ARG A 125 -9.67 31.16 0.18
N ARG A 126 -10.23 32.37 0.18
CA ARG A 126 -10.16 33.29 -0.98
C ARG A 126 -8.72 33.65 -1.39
N MET A 127 -7.80 33.79 -0.44
CA MET A 127 -6.39 34.02 -0.74
C MET A 127 -5.71 32.79 -1.33
N ILE A 128 -6.05 31.59 -0.85
CA ILE A 128 -5.55 30.32 -1.41
C ILE A 128 -6.05 30.14 -2.84
N ASP A 129 -7.35 30.37 -3.08
CA ASP A 129 -7.94 30.25 -4.40
C ASP A 129 -7.28 31.23 -5.39
N ALA A 130 -7.04 32.47 -4.98
CA ALA A 130 -6.33 33.46 -5.79
C ALA A 130 -4.85 33.09 -6.04
N ALA A 131 -4.16 32.50 -5.05
CA ALA A 131 -2.77 32.08 -5.21
C ALA A 131 -2.62 30.87 -6.15
N LEU A 132 -3.66 30.05 -6.30
CA LEU A 132 -3.66 28.88 -7.19
C LEU A 132 -4.07 29.19 -8.62
N GLU A 133 -4.51 30.42 -8.91
CA GLU A 133 -4.93 30.85 -10.25
C GLU A 133 -3.75 30.77 -11.25
N ASP A 134 -2.55 31.13 -10.80
CA ASP A 134 -1.31 31.10 -11.59
C ASP A 134 -0.52 29.78 -11.48
N VAL A 135 -1.03 28.80 -10.71
CA VAL A 135 -0.35 27.51 -10.47
C VAL A 135 -0.89 26.45 -11.43
N ASP A 136 0.03 25.76 -12.11
CA ASP A 136 -0.29 24.66 -13.01
C ASP A 136 -1.07 23.56 -12.28
N PRO A 137 -2.12 22.99 -12.88
CA PRO A 137 -2.98 21.99 -12.23
C PRO A 137 -2.24 20.79 -11.65
N GLU A 138 -1.11 20.41 -12.26
CA GLU A 138 -0.25 19.31 -11.81
C GLU A 138 0.47 19.63 -10.50
N ASP A 139 0.79 20.91 -10.25
CA ASP A 139 1.54 21.38 -9.08
C ASP A 139 0.64 21.82 -7.91
N ARG A 140 -0.66 22.07 -8.17
CA ARG A 140 -1.62 22.55 -7.16
C ARG A 140 -1.71 21.66 -5.93
N ALA A 141 -1.58 20.34 -6.11
CA ALA A 141 -1.67 19.37 -5.01
C ALA A 141 -0.52 19.53 -4.00
N ASP A 142 0.68 19.81 -4.49
CA ASP A 142 1.87 19.99 -3.64
C ASP A 142 1.84 21.35 -2.94
N VAL A 143 1.45 22.40 -3.67
CA VAL A 143 1.26 23.75 -3.10
C VAL A 143 0.19 23.74 -2.01
N LEU A 144 -0.96 23.10 -2.24
CA LEU A 144 -2.01 22.96 -1.23
C LEU A 144 -1.52 22.20 0.01
N ARG A 145 -0.68 21.18 -0.16
CA ARG A 145 -0.12 20.40 0.95
C ARG A 145 0.86 21.23 1.79
N GLU A 146 1.71 22.02 1.14
CA GLU A 146 2.63 22.96 1.80
C GLU A 146 1.87 24.04 2.58
N MET A 147 0.91 24.72 1.92
CA MET A 147 0.08 25.74 2.56
C MET A 147 -0.72 25.18 3.75
N ALA A 148 -1.18 23.93 3.67
CA ALA A 148 -1.87 23.27 4.78
C ALA A 148 -0.94 23.06 5.98
N ALA A 149 0.30 22.61 5.75
CA ALA A 149 1.29 22.40 6.82
C ALA A 149 1.67 23.72 7.52
N ASP A 150 1.85 24.78 6.74
CA ASP A 150 2.15 26.12 7.26
C ASP A 150 0.98 26.68 8.06
N TYR A 151 -0.24 26.57 7.53
CA TYR A 151 -1.45 27.03 8.22
C TYR A 151 -1.67 26.31 9.55
N GLU A 152 -1.45 24.99 9.60
CA GLU A 152 -1.51 24.24 10.86
C GLU A 152 -0.46 24.70 11.87
N THR A 153 0.76 24.98 11.41
CA THR A 153 1.86 25.43 12.27
C THR A 153 1.55 26.78 12.89
N VAL A 154 1.04 27.73 12.08
CA VAL A 154 0.61 29.06 12.54
C VAL A 154 -0.58 28.95 13.50
N ARG A 155 -1.57 28.11 13.18
CA ARG A 155 -2.74 27.87 14.03
C ARG A 155 -2.35 27.30 15.39
N LYS A 156 -1.50 26.27 15.43
CA LYS A 156 -1.01 25.63 16.66
C LYS A 156 -0.29 26.64 17.56
N ARG A 157 0.57 27.50 16.99
CA ARG A 157 1.24 28.58 17.72
C ARG A 157 0.24 29.56 18.33
N ARG A 158 -0.73 30.05 17.54
CA ARG A 158 -1.80 30.95 18.04
C ARG A 158 -2.60 30.33 19.19
N THR A 159 -2.94 29.04 19.10
CA THR A 159 -3.67 28.35 20.18
C THR A 159 -2.84 28.13 21.43
N TRP A 160 -1.51 28.01 21.32
CA TRP A 160 -0.60 27.89 22.47
C TRP A 160 -0.44 29.25 23.17
N THR A 161 -0.28 30.33 22.40
CA THR A 161 -0.21 31.70 22.95
C THR A 161 -1.53 32.14 23.60
N ALA A 162 -2.67 31.67 23.11
CA ALA A 162 -3.99 31.94 23.72
C ALA A 162 -4.24 31.12 25.00
N ARG A 163 -3.44 30.08 25.28
CA ARG A 163 -3.57 29.19 26.45
C ARG A 163 -2.63 29.52 27.61
N ASP A 164 -1.71 30.48 27.44
CA ASP A 164 -0.80 30.93 28.50
C ASP A 164 -1.04 32.41 28.86
N PRO A 165 -2.11 32.73 29.63
CA PRO A 165 -2.19 33.99 30.32
C PRO A 165 -1.40 33.86 31.65
N GLN A 166 -0.27 34.57 31.73
CA GLN A 166 0.51 34.86 32.94
C GLN A 166 1.50 33.78 33.42
N ARG A 167 2.77 33.91 33.00
CA ARG A 167 3.89 33.72 33.93
C ARG A 167 4.04 34.98 34.79
N PRO A 168 3.90 34.92 36.13
CA PRO A 168 4.17 36.07 36.98
C PRO A 168 5.66 36.42 36.87
N ARG A 169 5.93 37.69 36.56
CA ARG A 169 7.28 38.26 36.66
C ARG A 169 7.65 38.24 38.14
N HIS A 170 8.68 37.46 38.48
CA HIS A 170 9.33 37.55 39.78
C HIS A 170 9.82 38.99 39.99
N ALA A 171 9.21 39.69 40.96
CA ALA A 171 9.77 40.88 41.56
C ALA A 171 10.62 40.44 42.76
N GLY A 172 11.75 41.10 42.94
CA GLY A 172 12.84 40.76 43.87
C GLY A 172 12.52 40.86 45.35
#